data_AF-A0A356ZYD7-F1
#
_entry.id   AF-A0A356ZYD7-F1
#
_cell.length_a   1.000
_cell.length_b   1.000
_cell.length_c   1.000
_cell.angle_alpha   90.00
_cell.angle_beta   90.00
_cell.angle_gamma   90.00
#
_symmetry.space_group_name_H-M   'P 1'
#
loop_
_entity.id
_entity.type
_entity.pdbx_description
1 polymer ?
#
loop_
_entity_poly.entity_id
_entity_poly.type
_entity_poly.pdbx_seq_one_letter_code
_entity_poly.pdbx_strand_id
1 'polypeptide(L)'
;MDDKFDTLITHLMTLKTLTEQKIEAATLRDAERLVQLLQDELDPLNWINTHLPDIAQLNSEERQIIHRHAAIWQERTQFLHETLGTQLGYCDFVRMLIGNPPFRAVNIDL
;
A
#
# COMPACT_ATOMS: atom_id res chain seq x y z
N MET A 1 -27.13 10.87 -4.87
CA MET A 1 -25.89 10.08 -4.74
C MET A 1 -25.38 10.37 -3.35
N ASP A 2 -25.15 9.34 -2.55
CA ASP A 2 -24.85 9.47 -1.13
C ASP A 2 -23.39 9.93 -0.99
N ASP A 3 -23.17 11.14 -0.49
CA ASP A 3 -21.88 11.86 -0.44
C ASP A 3 -20.77 11.01 0.21
N LYS A 4 -21.16 10.12 1.13
CA LYS A 4 -20.27 9.19 1.83
C LYS A 4 -19.72 8.07 0.94
N PHE A 5 -20.55 7.50 0.06
CA PHE A 5 -20.12 6.43 -0.85
C PHE A 5 -19.09 6.96 -1.85
N ASP A 6 -19.38 8.13 -2.45
CA ASP A 6 -18.49 8.79 -3.40
C ASP A 6 -17.15 9.17 -2.77
N THR A 7 -17.18 9.62 -1.51
CA THR A 7 -15.96 9.94 -0.74
C THR A 7 -15.15 8.68 -0.43
N LEU A 8 -15.80 7.57 -0.02
CA LEU A 8 -15.13 6.29 0.24
C LEU A 8 -14.45 5.73 -1.01
N ILE A 9 -15.13 5.79 -2.16
CA ILE A 9 -14.55 5.40 -3.46
C ILE A 9 -13.33 6.26 -3.78
N THR A 10 -13.44 7.57 -3.56
CA THR A 10 -12.33 8.51 -3.80
C THR A 10 -11.10 8.14 -2.97
N HIS A 11 -11.27 7.87 -1.67
CA HIS A 11 -10.15 7.44 -0.83
C HIS A 11 -9.55 6.11 -1.26
N LEU A 12 -10.36 5.10 -1.63
CA LEU A 12 -9.85 3.83 -2.16
C LEU A 12 -9.08 4.01 -3.47
N MET A 13 -9.55 4.89 -4.36
CA MET A 13 -8.85 5.22 -5.59
C MET A 13 -7.54 5.95 -5.32
N THR A 14 -7.52 6.89 -4.37
CA THR A 14 -6.28 7.56 -3.92
C THR A 14 -5.28 6.57 -3.35
N LEU A 15 -5.70 5.63 -2.50
CA LEU A 15 -4.82 4.59 -1.94
C LEU A 15 -4.21 3.71 -3.02
N LYS A 16 -5.02 3.31 -4.02
CA LYS A 16 -4.50 2.60 -5.19
C LYS A 16 -3.44 3.42 -5.92
N THR A 17 -3.71 4.69 -6.22
CA THR A 17 -2.76 5.58 -6.91
C THR A 17 -1.47 5.77 -6.14
N LEU A 18 -1.54 6.03 -4.83
CA LEU A 18 -0.38 6.13 -3.95
C LEU A 18 0.41 4.81 -3.94
N THR A 19 -0.27 3.67 -3.95
CA THR A 19 0.38 2.36 -4.03
C THR A 19 1.16 2.19 -5.33
N GLU A 20 0.61 2.56 -6.49
CA GLU A 20 1.35 2.55 -7.76
C GLU A 20 2.58 3.47 -7.73
N GLN A 21 2.44 4.66 -7.16
CA GLN A 21 3.57 5.60 -7.05
C GLN A 21 4.66 5.07 -6.10
N LYS A 22 4.28 4.37 -5.02
CA LYS A 22 5.22 3.70 -4.13
C LYS A 22 5.96 2.57 -4.85
N ILE A 23 5.27 1.80 -5.70
CA ILE A 23 5.89 0.76 -6.53
C ILE A 23 6.92 1.38 -7.47
N GLU A 24 6.56 2.49 -8.13
CA GLU A 24 7.47 3.23 -9.01
C GLU A 24 8.69 3.74 -8.24
N ALA A 25 8.49 4.42 -7.12
CA ALA A 25 9.56 4.94 -6.27
C ALA A 25 10.49 3.83 -5.77
N ALA A 26 9.93 2.69 -5.33
CA ALA A 26 10.70 1.51 -4.91
C ALA A 26 11.53 0.93 -6.06
N THR A 27 10.97 0.85 -7.26
CA THR A 27 11.66 0.35 -8.45
C THR A 27 12.80 1.27 -8.88
N LEU A 28 12.58 2.60 -8.78
CA LEU A 28 13.59 3.63 -9.07
C LEU A 28 14.59 3.84 -7.93
N ARG A 29 14.41 3.15 -6.78
CA ARG A 29 15.22 3.31 -5.56
C ARG A 29 15.21 4.74 -5.02
N ASP A 30 14.12 5.46 -5.24
CA ASP A 30 13.87 6.81 -4.74
C ASP A 30 13.29 6.73 -3.33
N ALA A 31 14.17 6.58 -2.34
CA ALA A 31 13.79 6.40 -0.94
C ALA A 31 13.10 7.64 -0.36
N GLU A 32 13.49 8.84 -0.78
CA GLU A 32 12.90 10.09 -0.28
C GLU A 32 11.44 10.21 -0.74
N ARG A 33 11.18 10.01 -2.03
CA ARG A 33 9.82 9.98 -2.56
C ARG A 33 8.99 8.87 -1.94
N LEU A 34 9.58 7.69 -1.70
CA LEU A 34 8.87 6.58 -1.05
C LEU A 34 8.41 6.95 0.36
N VAL A 35 9.24 7.64 1.15
CA VAL A 35 8.87 8.10 2.50
C VAL A 35 7.76 9.14 2.44
N GLN A 36 7.81 10.10 1.50
CA GLN A 36 6.76 11.08 1.33
C GLN A 36 5.42 10.40 1.00
N LEU A 37 5.41 9.45 0.06
CA LEU A 37 4.21 8.73 -0.34
C LEU A 37 3.59 7.88 0.80
N LEU A 38 4.42 7.37 1.72
CA LEU A 38 3.94 6.68 2.92
C LEU A 38 3.24 7.64 3.90
N GLN A 39 3.69 8.89 3.99
CA GLN A 39 3.01 9.91 4.80
C GLN A 39 1.68 10.31 4.18
N ASP A 40 1.66 10.53 2.86
CA ASP A 40 0.45 10.92 2.11
C ASP A 40 -0.66 9.83 2.17
N GLU A 41 -0.29 8.57 2.41
CA GLU A 41 -1.21 7.45 2.56
C GLU A 41 -1.97 7.46 3.90
N LEU A 42 -1.45 8.12 4.93
CA LEU A 42 -2.03 8.08 6.27
C LEU A 42 -3.42 8.74 6.32
N ASP A 43 -3.61 9.86 5.63
CA ASP A 43 -4.87 10.59 5.59
C ASP A 43 -6.03 9.75 5.02
N PRO A 44 -5.94 9.19 3.80
CA PRO A 44 -6.99 8.34 3.26
C PRO A 44 -7.22 7.07 4.10
N LEU A 45 -6.18 6.47 4.67
CA LEU A 45 -6.34 5.32 5.58
C LEU A 45 -7.12 5.69 6.83
N ASN A 46 -6.78 6.81 7.48
CA ASN A 46 -7.45 7.30 8.68
C ASN A 46 -8.92 7.60 8.39
N TRP A 47 -9.21 8.20 7.24
CA TRP A 47 -10.58 8.45 6.83
C TRP A 47 -11.37 7.15 6.68
N ILE A 48 -10.85 6.16 5.92
CA ILE A 48 -11.54 4.88 5.74
C ILE A 48 -11.75 4.17 7.07
N ASN A 49 -10.73 4.11 7.92
CA ASN A 49 -10.83 3.48 9.24
C ASN A 49 -11.93 4.09 10.11
N THR A 50 -12.07 5.42 10.07
CA THR A 50 -13.10 6.15 10.82
C THR A 50 -14.51 5.86 10.29
N HIS A 51 -14.63 5.60 8.99
CA HIS A 51 -15.92 5.40 8.31
C HIS A 51 -16.22 3.91 7.99
N LEU A 52 -15.46 2.96 8.54
CA LEU A 52 -15.77 1.53 8.43
C LEU A 52 -17.20 1.17 8.84
N PRO A 53 -17.80 1.75 9.90
CA PRO A 53 -19.19 1.48 10.25
C PRO A 53 -20.19 1.89 9.16
N ASP A 54 -19.88 2.92 8.37
CA ASP A 54 -20.74 3.40 7.29
C ASP A 54 -20.79 2.39 6.13
N ILE A 55 -19.75 1.55 5.97
CA ILE A 55 -19.73 0.47 4.96
C ILE A 55 -20.87 -0.53 5.21
N ALA A 56 -21.27 -0.74 6.47
CA ALA A 56 -22.38 -1.62 6.81
C ALA A 56 -23.75 -1.09 6.34
N GLN A 57 -23.86 0.22 6.05
CA GLN A 57 -25.10 0.86 5.60
C GLN A 57 -25.25 0.87 4.07
N LEU A 58 -24.17 0.59 3.34
CA LEU A 58 -24.18 0.52 1.88
C LEU A 58 -25.15 -0.55 1.38
N ASN A 59 -25.77 -0.28 0.24
CA ASN A 59 -26.60 -1.26 -0.45
C ASN A 59 -25.74 -2.32 -1.17
N SER A 60 -26.38 -3.35 -1.74
CA SER A 60 -25.66 -4.47 -2.36
C SER A 60 -24.79 -4.06 -3.55
N GLU A 61 -25.21 -3.07 -4.35
CA GLU A 61 -24.48 -2.61 -5.53
C GLU A 61 -23.24 -1.81 -5.09
N GLU A 62 -23.42 -0.87 -4.17
CA GLU A 62 -22.33 -0.08 -3.57
C GLU A 62 -21.26 -0.97 -2.92
N ARG A 63 -21.67 -1.99 -2.16
CA ARG A 63 -20.74 -2.96 -1.56
C ARG A 63 -19.94 -3.71 -2.62
N GLN A 64 -20.56 -4.08 -3.74
CA GLN A 64 -19.87 -4.79 -4.81
C GLN A 64 -18.81 -3.90 -5.48
N ILE A 65 -19.11 -2.61 -5.66
CA ILE A 65 -18.17 -1.63 -6.20
C ILE A 65 -16.99 -1.45 -5.24
N ILE A 66 -17.26 -1.20 -3.95
CA ILE A 66 -16.22 -1.07 -2.92
C ILE A 66 -15.32 -2.31 -2.86
N HIS A 67 -15.93 -3.50 -2.86
CA HIS A 67 -15.18 -4.75 -2.85
C HIS A 67 -14.23 -4.86 -4.05
N ARG A 68 -14.67 -4.45 -5.24
CA ARG A 68 -13.81 -4.46 -6.44
C ARG A 68 -12.60 -3.53 -6.28
N HIS A 69 -12.82 -2.30 -5.81
CA HIS A 69 -11.73 -1.34 -5.61
C HIS A 69 -10.77 -1.79 -4.51
N ALA A 70 -11.29 -2.32 -3.41
CA ALA A 70 -10.49 -2.87 -2.31
C ALA A 70 -9.65 -4.08 -2.75
N ALA A 71 -10.23 -5.00 -3.52
CA ALA A 71 -9.50 -6.16 -4.05
C ALA A 71 -8.35 -5.75 -4.98
N ILE A 72 -8.58 -4.77 -5.87
CA ILE A 72 -7.51 -4.23 -6.73
C ILE A 72 -6.43 -3.58 -5.88
N TRP A 73 -6.80 -2.73 -4.91
CA TRP A 73 -5.82 -2.09 -4.04
C TRP A 73 -5.00 -3.10 -3.23
N GLN A 74 -5.63 -4.18 -2.74
CA GLN A 74 -4.96 -5.29 -2.06
C GLN A 74 -3.93 -5.96 -2.98
N GLU A 75 -4.30 -6.30 -4.21
CA GLU A 75 -3.39 -6.90 -5.20
C GLU A 75 -2.16 -6.02 -5.43
N ARG A 76 -2.36 -4.71 -5.59
CA ARG A 76 -1.24 -3.78 -5.81
C ARG A 76 -0.37 -3.61 -4.55
N THR A 77 -0.98 -3.64 -3.37
CA THR A 77 -0.24 -3.61 -2.11
C THR A 77 0.62 -4.85 -1.93
N GLN A 78 0.12 -6.02 -2.32
CA GLN A 78 0.90 -7.26 -2.33
C GLN A 78 2.10 -7.15 -3.27
N PHE A 79 1.90 -6.61 -4.48
CA PHE A 79 3.00 -6.40 -5.43
C PHE A 79 4.06 -5.40 -4.91
N LEU A 80 3.63 -4.33 -4.22
CA LEU A 80 4.55 -3.41 -3.55
C LEU A 80 5.39 -4.11 -2.50
N HIS A 81 4.78 -4.99 -1.69
CA HIS A 81 5.49 -5.77 -0.68
C HIS A 81 6.59 -6.63 -1.31
N GLU A 82 6.29 -7.35 -2.39
CA GLU A 82 7.26 -8.17 -3.13
C GLU A 82 8.39 -7.33 -3.74
N THR A 83 8.05 -6.16 -4.29
CA THR A 83 9.01 -5.21 -4.85
C THR A 83 9.99 -4.74 -3.77
N LEU A 84 9.48 -4.30 -2.62
CA LEU A 84 10.32 -3.85 -1.50
C LEU A 84 11.17 -4.99 -0.94
N GLY A 85 10.61 -6.19 -0.79
CA GLY A 85 11.36 -7.38 -0.37
C GLY A 85 12.53 -7.68 -1.30
N THR A 86 12.33 -7.57 -2.61
CA THR A 86 13.39 -7.73 -3.61
C THR A 86 14.49 -6.67 -3.45
N GLN A 87 14.12 -5.39 -3.27
CA GLN A 87 15.11 -4.31 -3.08
C GLN A 87 15.92 -4.50 -1.80
N LEU A 88 15.28 -4.90 -0.70
CA LEU A 88 15.96 -5.19 0.56
C LEU A 88 16.93 -6.38 0.41
N GLY A 89 16.52 -7.43 -0.28
CA GLY A 89 17.41 -8.56 -0.59
C GLY A 89 18.67 -8.15 -1.35
N TYR A 90 18.56 -7.21 -2.30
CA TYR A 90 19.74 -6.63 -2.96
C TYR A 90 20.64 -5.84 -2.01
N CYS A 91 20.05 -5.03 -1.12
CA CYS A 91 20.82 -4.29 -0.11
C CYS A 91 21.58 -5.25 0.82
N ASP A 92 20.93 -6.32 1.27
CA ASP A 92 21.55 -7.35 2.11
C ASP A 92 22.67 -8.08 1.39
N PHE A 93 22.49 -8.40 0.09
CA PHE A 93 23.53 -8.98 -0.74
C PHE A 93 24.75 -8.06 -0.87
N VAL A 94 24.56 -6.77 -1.15
CA VAL A 94 25.66 -5.79 -1.22
C VAL A 94 26.37 -5.67 0.12
N ARG A 95 25.61 -5.62 1.22
CA ARG A 95 26.14 -5.59 2.59
C ARG A 95 26.99 -6.82 2.93
N MET A 96 26.56 -8.00 2.49
CA MET A 96 27.31 -9.24 2.61
C MET A 96 28.64 -9.16 1.86
N LEU A 97 28.66 -8.64 0.62
CA LEU A 97 29.88 -8.52 -0.19
C LEU A 97 30.93 -7.59 0.43
N ILE A 98 30.50 -6.54 1.14
CA ILE A 98 31.41 -5.61 1.84
C ILE A 98 31.79 -6.08 3.25
N GLY A 99 31.46 -7.33 3.62
CA GLY A 99 31.81 -7.90 4.92
C GLY A 99 31.01 -7.32 6.10
N ASN A 100 29.86 -6.69 5.84
CA ASN A 100 28.96 -6.15 6.86
C ASN A 100 27.60 -6.86 6.80
N PRO A 101 27.55 -8.19 7.07
CA PRO A 101 26.33 -8.97 6.93
C PRO A 101 25.21 -8.39 7.80
N PRO A 102 23.94 -8.44 7.35
CA PRO A 102 22.84 -7.91 8.13
C PRO A 102 22.77 -8.61 9.50
N PHE A 103 22.57 -7.80 10.54
CA PHE A 103 22.32 -8.27 11.91
C PHE A 103 20.95 -8.97 11.92
N ARG A 104 20.95 -10.30 11.80
CA ARG A 104 19.79 -11.23 11.88
C ARG A 104 18.54 -10.82 11.07
N ALA A 105 18.26 -11.67 10.07
CA ALA A 105 17.04 -11.70 9.28
C ALA A 105 15.78 -11.42 10.12
N VAL A 106 14.96 -10.49 9.65
CA VAL A 106 13.52 -10.58 9.89
C VAL A 106 13.11 -11.92 9.27
N ASN A 107 12.71 -12.89 10.10
CA ASN A 107 12.15 -14.15 9.65
C ASN A 107 10.99 -13.84 8.68
N ILE A 108 11.23 -14.03 7.39
CA ILE A 108 10.16 -14.28 6.44
C ILE A 108 10.06 -15.81 6.43
N ASP A 109 9.17 -16.33 7.27
CA ASP A 109 8.80 -17.74 7.27
C ASP A 109 8.22 -18.07 5.88
N LEU A 110 8.87 -19.03 5.20
CA LEU A 110 8.39 -19.73 4.01
C LEU A 110 7.45 -20.87 4.42
#